data_AF-A0A972HZR2-F1
#
_entry.id   AF-A0A972HZR2-F1
#
_cell.length_a   1.000
_cell.length_b   1.000
_cell.length_c   1.000
_cell.angle_alpha   90.00
_cell.angle_beta   90.00
_cell.angle_gamma   90.00
#
_symmetry.space_group_name_H-M   'P 1'
#
loop_
_entity.id
_entity.type
_entity.pdbx_description
1 polymer ?
#
loop_
_entity_poly.entity_id
_entity_poly.type
_entity_poly.pdbx_seq_one_letter_code
_entity_poly.pdbx_strand_id
1 'polypeptide(L)' 'MNQVAVRDVIAERGKIFVAGKHCSFICRELLDGCELITSEGQMEFKEKDLKNRVCRHCVRNVVEILEDIIWARS' A
#
# COMPACT_ATOMS: atom_id res chain seq x y z
N MET A 1 -12.08 -12.80 19.58
CA MET A 1 -10.80 -13.27 18.99
C MET A 1 -9.65 -13.13 19.98
N ASN A 2 -8.83 -14.17 20.12
CA ASN A 2 -7.61 -14.12 20.93
C ASN A 2 -6.49 -13.37 20.17
N GLN A 3 -5.49 -12.81 20.86
CA GLN A 3 -4.42 -12.00 20.26
C GLN A 3 -3.64 -12.72 19.14
N VAL A 4 -3.49 -14.04 19.25
CA VAL A 4 -2.82 -14.89 18.26
C VAL A 4 -3.57 -14.88 16.93
N ALA A 5 -4.89 -15.03 16.95
CA ALA A 5 -5.72 -15.01 15.74
C ALA A 5 -5.72 -13.65 15.03
N VAL A 6 -5.56 -12.54 15.79
CA VAL A 6 -5.46 -11.19 15.19
C VAL A 6 -4.15 -11.04 14.40
N ARG A 7 -3.03 -11.57 14.92
CA ARG A 7 -1.74 -11.55 14.20
C ARG A 7 -1.81 -12.36 12.90
N ASP A 8 -2.45 -13.52 12.92
CA ASP A 8 -2.55 -14.39 11.74
C ASP A 8 -3.42 -13.74 10.66
N VAL A 9 -4.53 -13.10 11.04
CA VAL A 9 -5.39 -12.34 10.10
C VAL A 9 -4.64 -11.15 9.50
N ILE A 10 -3.90 -10.38 10.32
CA ILE A 10 -3.08 -9.27 9.82
C ILE A 10 -1.99 -9.77 8.86
N ALA A 11 -1.31 -10.87 9.20
CA ALA A 11 -0.26 -11.44 8.37
C ALA A 11 -0.82 -11.94 7.03
N GLU A 12 -1.97 -12.62 7.04
CA GLU A 12 -2.58 -13.15 5.83
C GLU A 12 -3.14 -12.04 4.93
N ARG A 13 -3.83 -11.06 5.52
CA ARG A 13 -4.37 -9.91 4.78
C ARG A 13 -3.29 -8.96 4.30
N GLY A 14 -2.18 -8.82 5.03
CA GLY A 14 -1.01 -8.03 4.60
C GLY A 14 -0.35 -8.58 3.33
N LYS A 15 -0.35 -9.91 3.13
CA LYS A 15 0.13 -10.52 1.88
C LYS A 15 -0.71 -10.11 0.68
N ILE A 16 -1.99 -9.75 0.84
CA ILE A 16 -2.84 -9.33 -0.29
C ILE A 16 -2.30 -8.05 -0.94
N PHE A 17 -1.74 -7.14 -0.14
CA PHE A 17 -1.15 -5.92 -0.69
C PHE A 17 0.07 -6.25 -1.56
N VAL A 18 1.02 -7.05 -1.05
CA VAL A 18 2.34 -7.31 -1.68
C VAL A 18 2.36 -8.47 -2.71
N ALA A 19 1.48 -9.46 -2.55
CA ALA A 19 1.41 -10.62 -3.45
C ALA A 19 0.21 -10.58 -4.41
N GLY A 20 -0.80 -9.75 -4.12
CA GLY A 20 -2.04 -9.69 -4.89
C GLY A 20 -2.13 -8.48 -5.81
N LYS A 21 -2.02 -7.26 -5.26
CA LYS A 21 -2.33 -6.02 -6.00
C LYS A 21 -1.11 -5.11 -6.27
N HIS A 22 -0.05 -5.21 -5.46
CA HIS A 22 1.15 -4.38 -5.56
C HIS A 22 2.37 -5.25 -5.32
N CYS A 23 3.48 -5.09 -6.04
CA CYS A 23 4.65 -5.96 -5.87
C CYS A 23 5.52 -5.62 -4.64
N SER A 24 5.18 -4.54 -3.92
CA SER A 24 5.97 -4.01 -2.82
C SER A 24 5.11 -3.15 -1.88
N PHE A 25 5.66 -2.80 -0.73
CA PHE A 25 5.15 -1.76 0.17
C PHE A 25 6.09 -0.55 0.26
N ILE A 26 7.21 -0.57 -0.46
CA ILE A 26 8.21 0.50 -0.49
C ILE A 26 7.82 1.49 -1.58
N CYS A 27 7.56 2.75 -1.20
CA CYS A 27 7.11 3.80 -2.13
C CYS A 27 8.03 3.95 -3.35
N ARG A 28 9.36 3.88 -3.16
CA ARG A 28 10.32 3.99 -4.27
C ARG A 28 10.12 2.87 -5.29
N GLU A 29 9.89 1.64 -4.85
CA GLU A 29 9.66 0.49 -5.74
C GLU A 29 8.30 0.58 -6.44
N LEU A 30 7.27 1.04 -5.72
CA LEU A 30 5.94 1.26 -6.27
C LEU A 30 5.89 2.39 -7.31
N LEU A 31 6.81 3.35 -7.18
CA LEU A 31 6.93 4.51 -8.06
C LEU A 31 8.04 4.34 -9.11
N ASP A 32 8.42 3.09 -9.41
CA ASP A 32 9.40 2.74 -10.45
C ASP A 32 10.75 3.47 -10.29
N GLY A 33 11.22 3.59 -9.06
CA GLY A 33 12.49 4.24 -8.72
C GLY A 33 12.39 5.74 -8.44
N CYS A 34 11.22 6.38 -8.60
CA CYS A 34 11.04 7.81 -8.37
C CYS A 34 11.42 8.20 -6.93
N GLU A 35 12.33 9.17 -6.82
CA GLU A 35 12.88 9.61 -5.53
C GLU A 35 12.22 10.91 -5.04
N LEU A 36 11.33 10.80 -4.05
CA LEU A 36 10.55 11.94 -3.58
C LEU A 36 11.33 12.92 -2.71
N ILE A 37 12.51 12.55 -2.21
CA ILE A 37 13.34 13.45 -1.40
C ILE A 37 14.19 14.41 -2.24
N THR A 38 14.29 14.19 -3.55
CA THR A 38 15.02 15.09 -4.46
C THR A 38 14.07 16.00 -5.23
N SER A 39 14.58 17.15 -5.65
CA SER A 39 13.82 18.10 -6.47
C SER A 39 13.46 17.50 -7.83
N GLU A 40 14.36 16.71 -8.45
CA GLU A 40 14.09 16.05 -9.72
C GLU A 40 12.96 15.02 -9.59
N GLY A 41 12.99 14.17 -8.56
CA GLY A 41 11.95 13.15 -8.42
C GLY A 41 10.60 13.73 -8.00
N GLN A 42 10.57 14.86 -7.28
CA GLN A 42 9.32 15.60 -7.04
C GLN A 42 8.72 16.18 -8.33
N MET A 43 9.57 16.62 -9.26
CA MET A 43 9.14 17.10 -10.57
C MET A 43 8.58 15.94 -11.40
N GLU A 44 9.34 14.85 -11.51
CA GLU A 44 8.92 13.62 -12.19
C GLU A 44 7.59 13.09 -11.63
N PHE A 45 7.43 13.07 -10.31
CA PHE A 45 6.21 12.62 -9.65
C PHE A 45 4.96 13.40 -10.09
N LYS A 46 5.11 14.72 -10.30
CA LYS A 46 4.05 15.59 -10.80
C LYS A 46 3.81 15.40 -12.29
N GLU A 47 4.88 15.37 -13.09
CA GLU A 47 4.79 15.22 -14.55
C GLU A 47 4.17 13.89 -14.97
N LYS A 48 4.56 12.81 -14.28
CA LYS A 48 4.02 11.46 -14.51
C LYS A 48 2.68 11.21 -13.80
N ASP A 49 2.16 12.20 -13.05
CA ASP A 49 0.91 12.11 -12.27
C ASP A 49 0.84 10.87 -11.36
N LEU A 50 1.98 10.53 -10.74
CA LEU A 50 2.11 9.28 -9.97
C LEU A 50 1.21 9.25 -8.73
N LYS A 51 0.80 10.43 -8.23
CA LYS A 51 -0.19 10.54 -7.16
C LYS A 51 -1.50 9.85 -7.52
N ASN A 52 -2.06 10.17 -8.70
CA ASN A 52 -3.35 9.64 -9.10
C ASN A 52 -3.23 8.25 -9.72
N ARG A 53 -2.14 8.01 -10.45
CA ARG A 53 -1.89 6.74 -11.14
C ARG A 53 -1.44 5.61 -10.24
N VAL A 54 -0.76 5.90 -9.14
CA VAL A 54 -0.19 4.88 -8.24
C VAL A 54 -0.66 5.10 -6.81
N CYS A 55 -0.24 6.19 -6.16
CA CYS A 55 -0.43 6.36 -4.71
C CYS A 55 -1.89 6.27 -4.29
N ARG A 56 -2.81 6.86 -5.06
CA ARG A 56 -4.24 6.83 -4.76
C ARG A 56 -4.80 5.40 -4.74
N HIS A 57 -4.35 4.54 -5.66
CA HIS A 57 -4.77 3.14 -5.68
C HIS A 57 -4.13 2.34 -4.55
N CYS A 58 -2.86 2.60 -4.22
CA CYS A 58 -2.21 2.01 -3.05
C CYS A 58 -2.98 2.33 -1.77
N VAL A 59 -3.27 3.61 -1.50
CA VAL A 59 -3.98 4.04 -0.30
C VAL A 59 -5.39 3.46 -0.24
N ARG A 60 -6.14 3.49 -1.34
CA ARG A 60 -7.48 2.87 -1.38
C ARG A 60 -7.42 1.38 -1.00
N ASN A 61 -6.49 0.64 -1.59
CA ASN A 61 -6.37 -0.80 -1.33
C ASN A 61 -5.97 -1.08 0.13
N VAL A 62 -5.10 -0.25 0.74
CA VAL A 62 -4.77 -0.40 2.17
C VAL A 62 -5.98 -0.16 3.05
N VAL A 63 -6.81 0.85 2.73
CA VAL A 63 -8.05 1.12 3.48
C VAL A 63 -9.03 -0.05 3.37
N GLU A 64 -9.26 -0.59 2.16
CA GLU A 64 -10.10 -1.78 1.96
C GLU A 64 -9.62 -2.97 2.81
N ILE A 65 -8.30 -3.25 2.79
CA ILE A 65 -7.71 -4.33 3.58
C ILE A 65 -7.87 -4.09 5.09
N LEU A 66 -7.72 -2.83 5.53
CA LEU A 66 -7.84 -2.48 6.93
C LEU A 66 -9.29 -2.58 7.42
N GLU A 67 -10.25 -2.14 6.61
CA GLU A 67 -11.68 -2.31 6.89
C GLU A 67 -12.01 -3.79 7.06
N ASP A 68 -11.59 -4.66 6.13
CA ASP A 68 -11.78 -6.11 6.25
C ASP A 68 -11.24 -6.68 7.57
N ILE A 69 -10.08 -6.22 8.02
CA ILE A 69 -9.47 -6.65 9.29
C ILE A 69 -10.30 -6.19 10.50
N ILE A 70 -10.81 -4.95 10.46
CA ILE A 70 -11.63 -4.37 11.53
C ILE A 70 -12.99 -5.09 11.60
N TRP A 71 -13.64 -5.31 10.46
CA TRP A 71 -14.94 -5.98 10.38
C TRP A 71 -14.84 -7.47 10.74
N ALA A 72 -13.76 -8.16 10.39
CA ALA A 72 -13.53 -9.56 10.78
C ALA A 72 -13.41 -9.78 12.30
N ARG A 73 -13.36 -8.70 13.09
CA ARG A 73 -13.24 -8.73 14.56
C ARG A 73 -14.57 -8.50 15.29
N SER A 74 -15.63 -8.13 14.56
CA SER A 74 -17.00 -7.91 15.06
C SER A 74 -17.81 -9.20 15.02
#